data_AF-A0A8J5SIC5-F1
#
_entry.id   AF-A0A8J5SIC5-F1
#
_cell.length_a   1.000
_cell.length_b   1.000
_cell.length_c   1.000
_cell.angle_alpha   90.00
_cell.angle_beta   90.00
_cell.angle_gamma   90.00
#
_symmetry.space_group_name_H-M   'P 1'
#
loop_
_entity.id
_entity.type
_entity.pdbx_description
1 polymer ?
#
loop_
_entity_poly.entity_id
_entity_poly.type
_entity_poly.pdbx_seq_one_letter_code
_entity_poly.pdbx_strand_id
1 'polypeptide(L)'
;MEFLVCNQFFPHFQAKSKLLQRQLADPVKVARDEWRERETGLVSQLKLLSSGKRRAEEKLLQFGSSLEVIKGKLAYAERMVASHEVEKKQLLLRLEMEMGKDELICRLEKEIAEKAADASREKDAHQRLLQQVELKDKDLLLEQNKKINQNEGSKSPVDNLVSQKTSESPPSKRKLKDLVDTKKESIQVDSMTREQKNGPASCANVQGSEKHASSHAANARDSMMPFFQMAAQMVISMEV
;
A
#
# COMPACT_ATOMS: atom_id res chain seq x y z
N MET A 1 40.05 -27.83 87.66
CA MET A 1 40.90 -27.97 88.86
C MET A 1 42.26 -28.60 88.59
N GLU A 2 42.50 -29.24 87.44
CA GLU A 2 43.75 -29.96 87.13
C GLU A 2 44.99 -29.06 86.91
N PHE A 3 44.80 -27.82 86.44
CA PHE A 3 45.90 -26.87 86.22
C PHE A 3 46.59 -26.38 87.50
N LEU A 4 45.91 -26.42 88.65
CA LEU A 4 46.47 -25.99 89.94
C LEU A 4 47.41 -27.05 90.53
N VAL A 5 47.10 -28.34 90.36
CA VAL A 5 47.92 -29.46 90.84
C VAL A 5 49.25 -29.50 90.08
N CYS A 6 49.24 -29.37 88.74
CA CYS A 6 50.46 -29.39 87.94
C CYS A 6 51.42 -28.22 88.22
N ASN A 7 50.90 -27.07 88.67
CA ASN A 7 51.72 -25.89 88.98
C ASN A 7 52.58 -26.06 90.24
N GLN A 8 52.14 -26.87 91.21
CA GLN A 8 52.85 -27.05 92.48
C GLN A 8 53.95 -28.13 92.38
N PHE A 9 53.71 -29.19 91.61
CA PHE A 9 54.62 -30.34 91.51
C PHE A 9 55.66 -30.23 90.37
N PHE A 10 55.41 -29.43 89.33
CA PHE A 10 56.29 -29.38 88.14
C PHE A 10 56.61 -27.94 87.68
N PRO A 11 57.28 -27.12 88.50
CA PRO A 11 57.61 -25.73 88.16
C PRO A 11 58.45 -25.61 86.89
N HIS A 12 59.32 -26.58 86.60
CA HIS A 12 60.12 -26.59 85.38
C HIS A 12 59.27 -26.81 84.12
N PHE A 13 58.26 -27.68 84.18
CA PHE A 13 57.32 -27.90 83.08
C PHE A 13 56.49 -26.64 82.80
N GLN A 14 56.04 -25.97 83.86
CA GLN A 14 55.32 -24.69 83.75
C GLN A 14 56.21 -23.60 83.10
N ALA A 15 57.47 -23.49 83.52
CA ALA A 15 58.42 -22.55 82.94
C ALA A 15 58.67 -22.83 81.44
N LYS A 16 58.82 -24.11 81.05
CA LYS A 16 58.95 -24.52 79.65
C LYS A 16 57.68 -24.24 78.84
N SER A 17 56.50 -24.50 79.38
CA SER A 17 55.22 -24.20 78.71
C SER A 17 55.05 -22.69 78.49
N LYS A 18 55.36 -21.86 79.49
CA LYS A 18 55.35 -20.39 79.34
C LYS A 18 56.39 -19.90 78.33
N LEU A 19 57.57 -20.51 78.28
CA LEU A 19 58.60 -20.19 77.28
C LEU A 19 58.13 -20.54 75.86
N LEU A 20 57.57 -21.74 75.66
CA LEU A 20 57.00 -22.15 74.37
C LEU A 20 55.82 -21.28 73.97
N GLN A 21 54.93 -20.94 74.90
CA GLN A 21 53.82 -20.04 74.65
C GLN A 21 54.31 -18.66 74.20
N ARG A 22 55.37 -18.13 74.81
CA ARG A 22 56.00 -16.88 74.36
C ARG A 22 56.65 -17.03 72.98
N GLN A 23 57.38 -18.11 72.74
CA GLN A 23 58.03 -18.38 71.45
C GLN A 23 57.02 -18.56 70.31
N LEU A 24 55.82 -19.10 70.58
CA LEU A 24 54.77 -19.34 69.59
C LEU A 24 53.76 -18.19 69.47
N ALA A 25 53.65 -17.32 70.48
CA ALA A 25 52.66 -16.23 70.47
C ALA A 25 52.84 -15.29 69.29
N ASP A 26 54.07 -14.90 68.99
CA ASP A 26 54.35 -13.95 67.91
C ASP A 26 54.19 -14.59 66.52
N PRO A 27 54.73 -15.79 66.22
CA PRO A 27 54.46 -16.49 64.97
C PRO A 27 52.96 -16.74 64.70
N VAL A 28 52.18 -17.10 65.72
CA VAL A 28 50.73 -17.32 65.58
C VAL A 28 49.99 -16.01 65.28
N LYS A 29 50.42 -14.89 65.87
CA LYS A 29 49.85 -13.57 65.56
C LYS A 29 50.17 -13.15 64.13
N VAL A 30 51.44 -13.25 63.72
CA VAL A 30 51.87 -12.94 62.34
C VAL A 30 51.09 -13.77 61.32
N ALA A 31 51.00 -15.08 61.51
CA ALA A 31 50.24 -15.95 60.62
C ALA A 31 48.74 -15.58 60.55
N ARG A 32 48.14 -15.18 61.69
CA ARG A 32 46.76 -14.69 61.73
C ARG A 32 46.59 -13.37 60.99
N ASP A 33 47.54 -12.46 61.12
CA ASP A 33 47.48 -11.16 60.46
C ASP A 33 47.67 -11.30 58.95
N GLU A 34 48.61 -12.14 58.50
CA GLU A 34 48.74 -12.50 57.08
C GLU A 34 47.47 -13.16 56.54
N TRP A 35 46.84 -14.04 57.32
CA TRP A 35 45.58 -14.65 56.91
C TRP A 35 44.48 -13.61 56.76
N ARG A 36 44.38 -12.66 57.71
CA ARG A 36 43.43 -11.54 57.61
C ARG A 36 43.71 -10.65 56.40
N GLU A 37 44.96 -10.38 56.10
CA GLU A 37 45.33 -9.62 54.90
C GLU A 37 44.88 -10.36 53.63
N ARG A 38 45.17 -11.66 53.51
CA ARG A 38 44.70 -12.48 52.37
C ARG A 38 43.18 -12.50 52.27
N GLU A 39 42.48 -12.66 53.39
CA GLU A 39 41.02 -12.63 53.45
C GLU A 39 40.46 -11.30 52.94
N THR A 40 40.97 -10.18 53.41
CA THR A 40 40.53 -8.85 52.93
C THR A 40 40.84 -8.63 51.44
N GLY A 41 41.96 -9.17 50.96
CA GLY A 41 42.30 -9.18 49.53
C GLY A 41 41.28 -9.96 48.70
N LEU A 42 40.92 -11.18 49.12
CA LEU A 42 39.93 -12.02 48.45
C LEU A 42 38.53 -11.39 48.46
N VAL A 43 38.11 -10.81 49.59
CA VAL A 43 36.84 -10.09 49.71
C VAL A 43 36.79 -8.91 48.74
N SER A 44 37.89 -8.17 48.62
CA SER A 44 38.00 -7.05 47.67
C SER A 44 37.89 -7.51 46.22
N GLN A 45 38.54 -8.62 45.86
CA GLN A 45 38.44 -9.23 44.53
C GLN A 45 37.02 -9.71 44.23
N LEU A 46 36.36 -10.38 45.18
CA LEU A 46 34.98 -10.85 45.03
C LEU A 46 34.01 -9.68 44.82
N LYS A 47 34.22 -8.57 45.52
CA LYS A 47 33.43 -7.35 45.34
C LYS A 47 33.63 -6.73 43.96
N LEU A 48 34.87 -6.71 43.45
CA LEU A 48 35.15 -6.24 42.10
C LEU A 48 34.47 -7.13 41.05
N LEU A 49 34.63 -8.45 41.15
CA LEU A 49 34.02 -9.40 40.22
C LEU A 49 32.48 -9.32 40.24
N SER A 50 31.86 -9.24 41.42
CA SER A 50 30.41 -9.10 41.53
C SER A 50 29.89 -7.77 40.95
N SER A 51 30.64 -6.68 41.09
CA SER A 51 30.32 -5.40 40.43
C SER A 51 30.45 -5.48 38.90
N GLY A 52 31.45 -6.22 38.41
CA GLY A 52 31.63 -6.50 36.98
C GLY A 52 30.47 -7.30 36.41
N LYS A 53 30.10 -8.40 37.10
CA LYS A 53 28.95 -9.24 36.75
C LYS A 53 27.66 -8.42 36.68
N ARG A 54 27.37 -7.60 37.70
CA ARG A 54 26.16 -6.76 37.73
C ARG A 54 26.08 -5.79 36.54
N ARG A 55 27.21 -5.14 36.19
CA ARG A 55 27.27 -4.24 35.02
C ARG A 55 27.06 -4.98 33.71
N ALA A 56 27.56 -6.21 33.60
CA ALA A 56 27.32 -7.04 32.42
C ALA A 56 25.84 -7.44 32.29
N GLU A 57 25.20 -7.82 33.39
CA GLU A 57 23.76 -8.14 33.45
C GLU A 57 22.89 -6.93 33.09
N GLU A 58 23.23 -5.73 33.58
CA GLU A 58 22.51 -4.49 33.23
C GLU A 58 22.61 -4.17 31.73
N LYS A 59 23.80 -4.31 31.13
CA LYS A 59 23.98 -4.14 29.68
C LYS A 59 23.20 -5.18 28.88
N LEU A 60 23.16 -6.43 29.36
CA LEU A 60 22.38 -7.49 28.74
C LEU A 60 20.88 -7.13 28.71
N LEU A 61 20.34 -6.61 29.81
CA LEU A 61 18.96 -6.14 29.89
C LEU A 61 18.69 -4.95 28.96
N GLN A 62 19.64 -4.01 28.87
CA GLN A 62 19.55 -2.87 27.96
C GLN A 62 19.52 -3.33 26.50
N PHE A 63 20.41 -4.25 26.10
CA PHE A 63 20.41 -4.83 24.76
C PHE A 63 19.16 -5.65 24.48
N GLY A 64 18.65 -6.40 25.46
CA GLY A 64 17.37 -7.10 25.35
C GLY A 64 16.22 -6.13 25.03
N SER A 65 16.12 -5.03 25.79
CA SER A 65 15.12 -3.99 25.56
C SER A 65 15.24 -3.34 24.17
N SER A 66 16.48 -3.03 23.75
CA SER A 66 16.74 -2.45 22.44
C SER A 66 16.39 -3.40 21.29
N LEU A 67 16.69 -4.69 21.45
CA LEU A 67 16.37 -5.73 20.48
C LEU A 67 14.86 -5.87 20.29
N GLU A 68 14.08 -5.86 21.37
CA GLU A 68 12.62 -5.93 21.28
C GLU A 68 12.01 -4.73 20.55
N VAL A 69 12.57 -3.52 20.73
CA VAL A 69 12.16 -2.33 19.96
C VAL A 69 12.45 -2.51 18.47
N ILE A 70 13.63 -3.03 18.10
CA ILE A 70 14.00 -3.25 16.70
C ILE A 70 13.13 -4.35 16.08
N LYS A 71 12.85 -5.45 16.79
CA LYS A 71 11.91 -6.49 16.34
C LYS A 71 10.53 -5.92 16.05
N GLY A 72 10.01 -5.04 16.91
CA GLY A 72 8.72 -4.37 16.67
C GLY A 72 8.72 -3.52 15.40
N LYS A 73 9.78 -2.74 15.16
CA LYS A 73 9.94 -1.94 13.93
C LYS A 73 10.04 -2.81 12.67
N LEU A 74 10.77 -3.93 12.77
CA LEU A 74 10.90 -4.89 11.67
C LEU A 74 9.55 -5.52 11.33
N ALA A 75 8.80 -6.01 12.32
CA ALA A 75 7.48 -6.60 12.12
C ALA A 75 6.47 -5.60 11.51
N TYR A 76 6.57 -4.32 11.88
CA TYR A 76 5.77 -3.26 11.25
C TYR A 76 6.15 -3.07 9.77
N ALA A 77 7.44 -2.99 9.46
CA ALA A 77 7.92 -2.84 8.09
C ALA A 77 7.53 -4.04 7.20
N GLU A 78 7.63 -5.27 7.72
CA GLU A 78 7.19 -6.49 7.02
C GLU A 78 5.70 -6.43 6.64
N ARG A 79 4.85 -5.96 7.56
CA ARG A 79 3.42 -5.77 7.30
C ARG A 79 3.17 -4.73 6.20
N MET A 80 3.89 -3.62 6.22
CA MET A 80 3.80 -2.59 5.18
C MET A 80 4.20 -3.13 3.81
N VAL A 81 5.29 -3.90 3.73
CA VAL A 81 5.73 -4.55 2.48
C VAL A 81 4.65 -5.51 1.96
N ALA A 82 4.06 -6.33 2.83
CA ALA A 82 2.98 -7.23 2.44
C ALA A 82 1.76 -6.46 1.89
N SER A 83 1.40 -5.33 2.49
CA SER A 83 0.32 -4.46 2.00
C SER A 83 0.62 -3.88 0.61
N HIS A 84 1.84 -3.37 0.41
CA HIS A 84 2.24 -2.83 -0.90
C HIS A 84 2.29 -3.90 -1.99
N GLU A 85 2.66 -5.13 -1.66
CA GLU A 85 2.66 -6.23 -2.63
C GLU A 85 1.24 -6.60 -3.10
N VAL A 86 0.26 -6.51 -2.20
CA VAL A 86 -1.16 -6.69 -2.56
C VAL A 86 -1.65 -5.54 -3.44
N GLU A 87 -1.36 -4.30 -3.07
CA GLU A 87 -1.74 -3.12 -3.85
C GLU A 87 -1.11 -3.14 -5.24
N LYS A 88 0.18 -3.47 -5.35
CA LYS A 88 0.89 -3.65 -6.62
C LYS A 88 0.18 -4.68 -7.51
N LYS A 89 -0.20 -5.84 -6.97
CA LYS A 89 -0.92 -6.88 -7.73
C LYS A 89 -2.27 -6.37 -8.24
N GLN A 90 -3.00 -5.63 -7.40
CA GLN A 90 -4.27 -5.03 -7.78
C GLN A 90 -4.11 -3.99 -8.91
N LEU A 91 -3.10 -3.12 -8.80
CA LEU A 91 -2.81 -2.11 -9.81
C LEU A 91 -2.38 -2.74 -11.14
N LEU A 92 -1.58 -3.81 -11.11
CA LEU A 92 -1.20 -4.56 -12.31
C LEU A 92 -2.41 -5.18 -13.00
N LEU A 93 -3.31 -5.82 -12.25
CA LEU A 93 -4.56 -6.36 -12.80
C LEU A 93 -5.41 -5.26 -13.47
N ARG A 94 -5.53 -4.11 -12.81
CA ARG A 94 -6.27 -2.97 -13.36
C ARG A 94 -5.63 -2.44 -14.64
N LEU A 95 -4.30 -2.36 -14.68
CA LEU A 95 -3.56 -1.93 -15.87
C LEU A 95 -3.80 -2.88 -17.03
N GLU A 96 -3.74 -4.20 -16.80
CA GLU A 96 -4.01 -5.22 -17.83
C GLU A 96 -5.43 -5.09 -18.41
N MET A 97 -6.43 -4.83 -17.56
CA MET A 97 -7.80 -4.57 -18.01
C MET A 97 -7.92 -3.30 -18.85
N GLU A 98 -7.23 -2.20 -18.47
CA GLU A 98 -7.24 -0.97 -19.26
C GLU A 98 -6.54 -1.17 -20.61
N MET A 99 -5.42 -1.90 -20.66
CA MET A 99 -4.75 -2.23 -21.93
C MET A 99 -5.66 -3.02 -22.88
N GLY A 100 -6.52 -3.91 -22.35
CA GLY A 100 -7.52 -4.61 -23.17
C GLY A 100 -8.58 -3.70 -23.81
N LYS A 101 -8.78 -2.47 -23.29
CA LYS A 101 -9.71 -1.50 -23.89
C LYS A 101 -9.16 -0.89 -25.16
N ASP A 102 -7.84 -0.73 -25.29
CA ASP A 102 -7.23 -0.16 -26.50
C ASP A 102 -7.50 -1.05 -27.72
N GLU A 103 -7.42 -2.38 -27.57
CA GLU A 103 -7.80 -3.31 -28.65
C GLU A 103 -9.28 -3.19 -29.05
N LEU A 104 -10.16 -2.99 -28.06
CA LEU A 104 -11.59 -2.77 -28.32
C LEU A 104 -11.82 -1.45 -29.05
N ILE A 105 -11.12 -0.38 -28.65
CA ILE A 105 -11.15 0.93 -29.33
C ILE A 105 -10.72 0.76 -30.78
N CYS A 106 -9.59 0.11 -31.07
CA CYS A 106 -9.15 -0.13 -32.45
C CYS A 106 -10.17 -0.91 -33.29
N ARG A 107 -10.83 -1.92 -32.70
CA ARG A 107 -11.92 -2.66 -33.39
C ARG A 107 -13.12 -1.76 -33.71
N LEU A 108 -13.56 -0.95 -32.74
CA LEU A 108 -14.70 -0.05 -32.92
C LEU A 108 -14.40 1.06 -33.92
N GLU A 109 -13.20 1.64 -33.89
CA GLU A 109 -12.76 2.64 -34.87
C GLU A 109 -12.81 2.08 -36.30
N LYS A 110 -12.35 0.83 -36.48
CA LYS A 110 -12.43 0.14 -37.78
C LYS A 110 -13.88 -0.08 -38.22
N GLU A 111 -14.76 -0.53 -37.32
CA GLU A 111 -16.18 -0.74 -37.64
C GLU A 111 -16.87 0.60 -38.00
N ILE A 112 -16.55 1.69 -37.29
CA ILE A 112 -17.06 3.02 -37.60
C ILE A 112 -16.58 3.48 -38.98
N ALA A 113 -15.30 3.30 -39.30
CA ALA A 113 -14.75 3.67 -40.61
C ALA A 113 -15.40 2.87 -41.76
N GLU A 114 -15.63 1.57 -41.56
CA GLU A 114 -16.33 0.71 -42.52
C GLU A 114 -17.78 1.16 -42.72
N LYS A 115 -18.54 1.38 -41.63
CA LYS A 115 -19.91 1.90 -41.72
C LYS A 115 -19.99 3.28 -42.38
N ALA A 116 -19.01 4.14 -42.15
CA ALA A 116 -18.94 5.45 -42.81
C ALA A 116 -18.72 5.30 -44.32
N ALA A 117 -17.85 4.37 -44.74
CA ALA A 117 -17.63 4.06 -46.15
C ALA A 117 -18.90 3.48 -46.80
N ASP A 118 -19.62 2.59 -46.10
CA ASP A 118 -20.87 2.01 -46.57
C ASP A 118 -21.96 3.06 -46.76
N ALA A 119 -22.13 3.95 -45.77
CA ALA A 119 -23.06 5.06 -45.85
C ALA A 119 -22.73 6.03 -47.00
N SER A 120 -21.44 6.24 -47.29
CA SER A 120 -21.03 7.01 -48.47
C SER A 120 -21.44 6.33 -49.77
N ARG A 121 -21.19 5.02 -49.91
CA ARG A 121 -21.57 4.26 -51.11
C ARG A 121 -23.08 4.22 -51.30
N GLU A 122 -23.86 4.12 -50.22
CA GLU A 122 -25.31 4.17 -50.26
C GLU A 122 -25.83 5.55 -50.70
N LYS A 123 -25.26 6.64 -50.17
CA LYS A 123 -25.58 8.01 -50.63
C LYS A 123 -25.27 8.18 -52.12
N ASP A 124 -24.13 7.69 -52.59
CA ASP A 124 -23.76 7.75 -54.02
C ASP A 124 -24.70 6.92 -54.90
N ALA A 125 -25.16 5.76 -54.42
CA ALA A 125 -26.14 4.94 -55.11
C ALA A 125 -27.51 5.65 -55.16
N HIS A 126 -27.94 6.26 -54.05
CA HIS A 126 -29.17 7.01 -53.96
C HIS A 126 -29.17 8.23 -54.91
N GLN A 127 -28.07 9.00 -54.92
CA GLN A 127 -27.91 10.13 -55.83
C GLN A 127 -28.01 9.72 -57.31
N ARG A 128 -27.42 8.57 -57.68
CA ARG A 128 -27.52 8.01 -59.03
C ARG A 128 -28.95 7.64 -59.39
N LEU A 129 -29.71 7.06 -58.45
CA LEU A 129 -31.12 6.73 -58.67
C LEU A 129 -31.98 7.99 -58.87
N LEU A 130 -31.77 9.05 -58.08
CA LEU A 130 -32.46 10.33 -58.27
C LEU A 130 -32.26 10.88 -59.69
N GLN A 131 -31.01 10.89 -60.18
CA GLN A 131 -30.71 11.35 -61.54
C GLN A 131 -31.44 10.53 -62.61
N GLN A 132 -31.57 9.21 -62.43
CA GLN A 132 -32.32 8.36 -63.36
C GLN A 132 -33.82 8.67 -63.36
N VAL A 133 -34.41 8.94 -62.18
CA VAL A 133 -35.83 9.30 -62.07
C VAL A 133 -36.09 10.64 -62.77
N GLU A 134 -35.26 11.65 -62.52
CA GLU A 134 -35.41 12.96 -63.17
C GLU A 134 -35.30 12.89 -64.70
N LEU A 135 -34.41 12.06 -65.23
CA LEU A 135 -34.31 11.84 -66.68
C LEU A 135 -35.57 11.17 -67.23
N LYS A 136 -36.07 10.13 -66.55
CA LYS A 136 -37.32 9.46 -66.94
C LYS A 136 -38.53 10.39 -66.91
N ASP A 137 -38.63 11.26 -65.91
CA ASP A 137 -39.71 12.24 -65.81
C ASP A 137 -39.67 13.26 -66.95
N LYS A 138 -38.47 13.72 -67.33
CA LYS A 138 -38.28 14.59 -68.50
C LYS A 138 -38.69 13.90 -69.81
N ASP A 139 -38.31 12.63 -69.99
CA ASP A 139 -38.68 11.85 -71.17
C ASP A 139 -40.21 11.65 -71.26
N LEU A 140 -40.87 11.36 -70.13
CA LEU A 140 -42.32 11.24 -70.04
C LEU A 140 -43.04 12.55 -70.39
N LEU A 141 -42.55 13.69 -69.90
CA LEU A 141 -43.09 15.01 -70.25
C LEU A 141 -42.94 15.30 -71.74
N LEU A 142 -41.82 14.92 -72.36
CA LEU A 142 -41.63 15.05 -73.81
C LEU A 142 -42.60 14.18 -74.60
N GLU A 143 -42.81 12.92 -74.19
CA GLU A 143 -43.80 12.04 -74.82
C GLU A 143 -45.22 12.58 -74.69
N GLN A 144 -45.59 13.12 -73.52
CA GLN A 144 -46.91 13.69 -73.28
C GLN A 144 -47.14 14.91 -74.18
N ASN A 145 -46.18 15.83 -74.25
CA ASN A 145 -46.27 17.01 -75.13
C ASN A 145 -46.33 16.61 -76.60
N LYS A 146 -45.60 15.58 -77.03
CA LYS A 146 -45.69 15.04 -78.39
C LYS A 146 -47.07 14.48 -78.70
N LYS A 147 -47.69 13.76 -77.75
CA LYS A 147 -49.06 13.26 -77.90
C LYS A 147 -50.05 14.41 -78.02
N ILE A 148 -49.97 15.44 -77.16
CA ILE A 148 -50.81 16.66 -77.18
C ILE A 148 -50.73 17.40 -78.53
N ASN A 149 -49.54 17.48 -79.13
CA ASN A 149 -49.37 18.11 -80.44
C ASN A 149 -49.98 17.29 -81.60
N GLN A 150 -50.17 15.98 -81.44
CA GLN A 150 -50.74 15.11 -82.48
C GLN A 150 -52.27 15.08 -82.47
N ASN A 151 -52.91 15.39 -81.34
CA ASN A 151 -54.37 15.42 -81.19
C ASN A 151 -54.99 16.82 -81.35
N GLU A 152 -54.20 17.89 -81.54
CA GLU A 152 -54.73 19.21 -81.99
C GLU A 152 -55.10 19.25 -83.49
N GLY A 153 -54.66 18.27 -84.30
CA GLY A 153 -55.00 18.15 -85.72
C GLY A 153 -56.32 17.42 -86.02
N SER A 154 -57.06 16.96 -85.01
CA SER A 154 -58.31 16.21 -85.20
C SER A 154 -59.38 16.69 -84.23
N LYS A 155 -60.11 17.74 -84.64
CA LYS A 155 -61.43 18.04 -84.07
C LYS A 155 -62.38 16.89 -84.41
N SER A 156 -62.92 16.24 -83.39
CA SER A 156 -64.32 15.82 -83.44
C SER A 156 -64.98 16.09 -82.09
N PRO A 157 -66.29 16.41 -82.08
CA PRO A 157 -66.97 17.03 -80.95
C PRO A 157 -67.77 16.03 -80.10
N VAL A 158 -68.17 16.51 -78.91
CA VAL A 158 -69.35 16.13 -78.11
C VAL A 158 -69.13 15.22 -76.88
N ASP A 159 -69.29 15.89 -75.74
CA ASP A 159 -70.03 15.62 -74.50
C ASP A 159 -69.77 14.44 -73.53
N ASN A 160 -70.04 14.79 -72.25
CA ASN A 160 -70.54 13.98 -71.14
C ASN A 160 -69.47 13.22 -70.31
N LEU A 161 -69.51 13.08 -68.98
CA LEU A 161 -70.48 13.43 -67.93
C LEU A 161 -69.82 13.11 -66.57
N VAL A 162 -70.08 13.96 -65.57
CA VAL A 162 -70.14 13.75 -64.10
C VAL A 162 -69.78 12.35 -63.53
N SER A 163 -68.90 12.31 -62.51
CA SER A 163 -69.13 11.71 -61.17
C SER A 163 -67.80 11.68 -60.37
N GLN A 164 -67.67 12.43 -59.28
CA GLN A 164 -68.05 12.04 -57.91
C GLN A 164 -67.36 10.74 -57.43
N LYS A 165 -66.29 10.88 -56.62
CA LYS A 165 -66.16 10.16 -55.33
C LYS A 165 -64.93 10.60 -54.52
N THR A 166 -65.26 11.04 -53.32
CA THR A 166 -64.48 11.11 -52.08
C THR A 166 -63.81 9.78 -51.72
N SER A 167 -62.60 9.84 -51.15
CA SER A 167 -61.97 8.82 -50.29
C SER A 167 -60.58 9.34 -49.89
N GLU A 168 -60.45 10.26 -48.93
CA GLU A 168 -60.37 9.96 -47.50
C GLU A 168 -59.49 8.73 -47.18
N SER A 169 -58.21 8.96 -46.84
CA SER A 169 -57.49 8.27 -45.76
C SER A 169 -56.05 8.81 -45.60
N PRO A 170 -55.65 9.30 -44.42
CA PRO A 170 -54.25 9.54 -44.07
C PRO A 170 -53.62 8.29 -43.43
N PRO A 171 -52.35 7.93 -43.72
CA PRO A 171 -51.73 6.81 -43.02
C PRO A 171 -51.25 7.25 -41.63
N SER A 172 -52.03 6.82 -40.64
CA SER A 172 -51.53 6.16 -39.43
C SER A 172 -50.50 6.91 -38.57
N LYS A 173 -51.02 7.74 -37.65
CA LYS A 173 -50.33 8.02 -36.38
C LYS A 173 -50.22 6.71 -35.58
N ARG A 174 -49.11 6.00 -35.72
CA ARG A 174 -48.74 4.97 -34.74
C ARG A 174 -48.38 5.69 -33.44
N LYS A 175 -49.15 5.43 -32.40
CA LYS A 175 -48.85 5.79 -31.01
C LYS A 175 -47.53 5.13 -30.63
N LEU A 176 -46.52 5.95 -30.34
CA LEU A 176 -45.38 5.53 -29.52
C LEU A 176 -45.97 5.18 -28.16
N LYS A 177 -46.03 3.87 -27.86
CA LYS A 177 -46.45 3.37 -26.56
C LYS A 177 -45.22 3.40 -25.66
N ASP A 178 -45.46 3.87 -24.46
CA ASP A 178 -44.51 3.96 -23.36
C ASP A 178 -43.63 2.72 -23.25
N LEU A 179 -42.32 2.91 -23.33
CA LEU A 179 -41.36 1.99 -22.72
C LEU A 179 -40.81 2.68 -21.48
N VAL A 180 -41.59 2.57 -20.41
CA VAL A 180 -41.13 2.76 -19.04
C VAL A 180 -40.34 1.51 -18.70
N ASP A 181 -39.03 1.52 -18.91
CA ASP A 181 -38.14 0.55 -18.30
C ASP A 181 -37.67 1.11 -16.95
N THR A 182 -38.39 0.66 -15.93
CA THR A 182 -37.95 0.65 -14.54
C THR A 182 -36.72 -0.24 -14.39
N LYS A 183 -35.53 0.36 -14.28
CA LYS A 183 -34.43 -0.23 -13.51
C LYS A 183 -33.85 0.82 -12.56
N LYS A 184 -34.56 1.01 -11.46
CA LYS A 184 -33.98 1.42 -10.18
C LYS A 184 -33.21 0.23 -9.62
N GLU A 185 -31.92 0.13 -9.93
CA GLU A 185 -31.00 -0.59 -9.04
C GLU A 185 -30.54 0.40 -7.97
N SER A 186 -31.35 0.44 -6.91
CA SER A 186 -31.01 1.03 -5.63
C SER A 186 -30.02 0.09 -4.95
N ILE A 187 -28.72 0.35 -5.11
CA ILE A 187 -27.70 -0.24 -4.24
C ILE A 187 -27.82 0.49 -2.91
N GLN A 188 -28.65 -0.06 -2.03
CA GLN A 188 -28.69 0.24 -0.62
C GLN A 188 -27.43 -0.38 0.02
N VAL A 189 -26.37 0.42 0.11
CA VAL A 189 -25.23 0.12 0.99
C VAL A 189 -25.65 0.53 2.40
N ASP A 190 -26.34 -0.38 3.08
CA ASP A 190 -26.60 -0.31 4.51
C ASP A 190 -25.67 -1.27 5.25
N SER A 191 -25.16 -0.80 6.38
CA SER A 191 -24.47 -1.54 7.45
C SER A 191 -22.97 -1.80 7.22
N MET A 192 -22.03 -1.44 8.09
CA MET A 192 -22.13 -1.34 9.55
C MET A 192 -21.29 -0.18 10.12
N THR A 193 -21.97 0.65 10.90
CA THR A 193 -21.43 1.40 12.01
C THR A 193 -20.90 0.42 13.06
N ARG A 194 -19.64 0.56 13.47
CA ARG A 194 -19.20 0.06 14.78
C ARG A 194 -18.57 1.22 15.55
N GLU A 195 -19.42 1.88 16.33
CA GLU A 195 -19.00 2.63 17.51
C GLU A 195 -18.15 1.73 18.41
N GLN A 196 -16.96 2.19 18.78
CA GLN A 196 -16.37 1.88 20.08
C GLN A 196 -16.00 3.20 20.75
N LYS A 197 -16.92 3.68 21.58
CA LYS A 197 -16.63 4.55 22.71
C LYS A 197 -15.96 3.70 23.79
N ASN A 198 -14.81 4.15 24.29
CA ASN A 198 -14.44 4.13 25.70
C ASN A 198 -13.32 5.18 25.90
N GLY A 199 -13.62 6.22 26.69
CA GLY A 199 -12.64 7.19 27.20
C GLY A 199 -11.74 6.59 28.30
N PRO A 200 -10.98 7.38 29.10
CA PRO A 200 -11.35 8.72 29.57
C PRO A 200 -10.26 9.80 29.44
N ALA A 201 -10.71 11.02 29.72
CA ALA A 201 -9.96 12.26 29.84
C ALA A 201 -8.82 12.22 30.88
N SER A 202 -7.79 13.03 30.63
CA SER A 202 -7.16 13.84 31.68
C SER A 202 -6.59 15.12 31.08
N CYS A 203 -7.06 16.24 31.59
CA CYS A 203 -6.57 17.58 31.33
C CYS A 203 -5.21 17.80 32.02
N ALA A 204 -4.28 18.46 31.34
CA ALA A 204 -3.35 19.38 32.01
C ALA A 204 -2.83 20.40 30.99
N ASN A 205 -3.30 21.63 31.13
CA ASN A 205 -2.70 22.84 30.56
C ASN A 205 -1.27 23.00 31.08
N VAL A 206 -0.32 23.30 30.19
CA VAL A 206 0.76 24.27 30.48
C VAL A 206 1.01 25.09 29.23
N GLN A 207 0.68 26.39 29.34
CA GLN A 207 1.18 27.43 28.45
C GLN A 207 2.68 27.57 28.65
N GLY A 208 3.44 27.53 27.56
CA GLY A 208 4.85 27.86 27.51
C GLY A 208 5.15 28.43 26.14
N SER A 209 4.99 29.75 26.03
CA SER A 209 5.48 30.56 24.92
C SER A 209 6.98 30.39 24.76
N GLU A 210 7.45 29.96 23.59
CA GLU A 210 8.72 30.48 23.07
C GLU A 210 8.77 30.33 21.55
N LYS A 211 8.93 31.49 20.92
CA LYS A 211 9.34 31.67 19.53
C LYS A 211 10.71 31.02 19.38
N HIS A 212 11.01 30.40 18.25
CA HIS A 212 12.15 30.75 17.40
C HIS A 212 12.18 29.84 16.16
N ALA A 213 12.29 30.51 15.02
CA ALA A 213 12.54 29.89 13.73
C ALA A 213 13.87 29.12 13.74
N SER A 214 13.91 27.97 13.10
CA SER A 214 15.11 27.58 12.35
C SER A 214 14.76 26.60 11.25
N SER A 215 15.03 27.05 10.02
CA SER A 215 14.99 26.30 8.80
C SER A 215 16.14 25.30 8.78
N HIS A 216 15.84 24.01 8.70
CA HIS A 216 16.78 23.00 8.17
C HIS A 216 16.03 22.05 7.24
N ALA A 217 15.79 22.52 6.02
CA ALA A 217 15.70 21.63 4.88
C ALA A 217 17.11 21.12 4.57
N ALA A 218 17.49 19.99 5.18
CA ALA A 218 18.71 19.27 4.84
C ALA A 218 18.35 18.09 3.94
N ASN A 219 19.01 18.06 2.79
CA ASN A 219 18.88 17.11 1.69
C ASN A 219 18.89 15.64 2.14
N ALA A 220 17.79 14.93 1.90
CA ALA A 220 17.68 13.48 2.04
C ALA A 220 18.31 12.70 0.85
N ARG A 221 19.39 13.19 0.25
CA ARG A 221 20.06 12.55 -0.90
C ARG A 221 21.44 11.95 -0.61
N ASP A 222 22.00 12.12 0.59
CA ASP A 222 23.35 11.63 0.92
C ASP A 222 23.41 10.36 1.80
N SER A 223 22.28 9.72 2.15
CA SER A 223 22.25 8.59 3.10
C SER A 223 22.08 7.20 2.45
N MET A 224 22.33 7.03 1.15
CA MET A 224 22.14 5.73 0.47
C MET A 224 23.35 5.24 -0.34
N MET A 225 24.48 5.93 -0.28
CA MET A 225 25.72 5.52 -0.96
C MET A 225 26.63 4.50 -0.23
N PRO A 226 26.59 4.26 1.10
CA PRO A 226 27.56 3.33 1.69
C PRO A 226 27.25 1.84 1.44
N PHE A 227 25.99 1.48 1.12
CA PHE A 227 25.62 0.06 0.93
C PHE A 227 26.03 -0.50 -0.44
N PHE A 228 25.92 0.29 -1.50
CA PHE A 228 26.31 -0.17 -2.85
C PHE A 228 27.82 -0.25 -3.02
N GLN A 229 28.59 0.62 -2.34
CA GLN A 229 30.04 0.60 -2.41
C GLN A 229 30.65 -0.61 -1.66
N MET A 230 30.03 -1.05 -0.57
CA MET A 230 30.48 -2.24 0.16
C MET A 230 30.20 -3.55 -0.60
N ALA A 231 29.08 -3.62 -1.33
CA ALA A 231 28.76 -4.78 -2.17
C ALA A 231 29.72 -4.93 -3.36
N ALA A 232 30.10 -3.81 -4.00
CA ALA A 232 31.06 -3.83 -5.10
C ALA A 232 32.48 -4.28 -4.66
N GLN A 233 32.89 -3.93 -3.44
CA GLN A 233 34.21 -4.27 -2.92
C GLN A 233 34.33 -5.74 -2.47
N MET A 234 33.21 -6.36 -2.09
CA MET A 234 33.13 -7.78 -1.75
C MET A 234 33.23 -8.69 -2.99
N VAL A 235 32.65 -8.29 -4.12
CA VAL A 235 32.73 -9.08 -5.37
C VAL A 235 34.16 -9.11 -5.92
N ILE A 236 34.88 -8.00 -5.86
CA ILE A 236 36.28 -7.91 -6.35
C ILE A 236 37.24 -8.75 -5.48
N SER A 237 36.90 -9.01 -4.22
CA SER A 237 37.76 -9.79 -3.30
C SER A 237 37.56 -11.30 -3.38
N MET A 238 36.61 -11.79 -4.17
CA MET A 238 36.36 -13.23 -4.37
C MET A 238 36.91 -13.78 -5.71
N GLU A 239 37.45 -12.92 -6.57
CA GLU A 239 37.99 -13.27 -7.90
C GLU A 239 39.53 -13.21 -7.99
N VAL A 240 40.23 -13.10 -6.86
CA VAL A 240 41.70 -13.24 -6.75
C VAL A 240 42.03 -14.40 -5.82
#